data_AF-A0A838JPN5-F1
#
_entry.id   AF-A0A838JPN5-F1
#
_cell.length_a   1.000
_cell.length_b   1.000
_cell.length_c   1.000
_cell.angle_alpha   90.00
_cell.angle_beta   90.00
_cell.angle_gamma   90.00
#
_symmetry.space_group_name_H-M   'P 1'
#
loop_
_entity.id
_entity.type
_entity.pdbx_description
1 polymer ?
#
loop_
_entity_poly.entity_id
_entity_poly.type
_entity_poly.pdbx_seq_one_letter_code
_entity_poly.pdbx_strand_id
1 'polypeptide(L)'
;MREDQSVAEMANEVLMRQAKARADRSGEPIEEAMEAVLNTEAGKQLRELRDGPHGEESVEESQVEMARGRAKERVEDLGKRLGEAPESPTHG
;
A
#
# COMPACT_ATOMS: atom_id res chain seq x y z
N MET A 1 -13.86 -9.04 -1.42
CA MET A 1 -12.89 -8.94 -2.51
C MET A 1 -13.39 -9.81 -3.63
N ARG A 2 -13.56 -9.25 -4.82
CA ARG A 2 -13.82 -10.02 -6.04
C ARG A 2 -12.49 -10.30 -6.73
N GLU A 3 -12.40 -11.41 -7.46
CA GLU A 3 -11.13 -11.86 -8.06
C GLU A 3 -10.59 -10.86 -9.09
N ASP A 4 -11.46 -10.15 -9.82
CA ASP A 4 -11.08 -9.17 -10.86
C ASP A 4 -11.04 -7.71 -10.38
N GLN A 5 -11.10 -7.48 -9.07
CA GLN A 5 -11.19 -6.13 -8.52
C GLN A 5 -9.85 -5.40 -8.65
N SER A 6 -9.85 -4.15 -9.12
CA SER A 6 -8.62 -3.36 -9.23
C SER A 6 -8.20 -2.77 -7.88
N VAL A 7 -6.92 -2.39 -7.76
CA VAL A 7 -6.41 -1.71 -6.55
C VAL A 7 -7.16 -0.40 -6.30
N ALA A 8 -7.50 0.36 -7.35
CA ALA A 8 -8.27 1.59 -7.19
C ALA A 8 -9.70 1.35 -6.70
N GLU A 9 -10.35 0.29 -7.18
CA GLU A 9 -11.69 -0.07 -6.71
C GLU A 9 -11.68 -0.43 -5.22
N MET A 10 -10.69 -1.21 -4.77
CA MET A 10 -10.53 -1.53 -3.35
C MET A 10 -10.27 -0.27 -2.51
N ALA A 11 -9.36 0.60 -2.97
CA ALA A 11 -9.05 1.83 -2.27
C ALA A 11 -10.29 2.73 -2.14
N ASN A 12 -11.08 2.85 -3.20
CA ASN A 12 -12.33 3.60 -3.20
C ASN A 12 -13.39 2.99 -2.27
N GLU A 13 -13.51 1.65 -2.24
CA GLU A 13 -14.41 0.98 -1.30
C GLU A 13 -14.04 1.25 0.16
N VAL A 14 -12.74 1.20 0.49
CA VAL A 14 -12.27 1.46 1.84
C VAL A 14 -12.53 2.91 2.25
N LEU A 15 -12.22 3.88 1.38
CA LEU A 15 -12.51 5.29 1.60
C LEU A 15 -14.01 5.51 1.84
N MET A 16 -14.87 4.91 1.02
CA MET A 16 -16.33 5.02 1.15
C MET A 16 -16.84 4.41 2.46
N ARG A 17 -16.30 3.27 2.90
CA ARG A 17 -16.67 2.66 4.19
C ARG A 17 -16.24 3.54 5.37
N GLN A 18 -15.04 4.12 5.32
CA GLN A 18 -14.55 5.04 6.35
C GLN A 18 -15.39 6.30 6.44
N ALA A 19 -15.74 6.90 5.29
CA ALA A 19 -16.60 8.08 5.24
C ALA A 19 -17.99 7.80 5.82
N LYS A 20 -18.61 6.65 5.46
CA LYS A 20 -19.90 6.24 6.02
C LYS A 20 -19.84 6.04 7.53
N ALA A 21 -18.87 5.28 8.01
CA ALA A 21 -18.71 5.03 9.44
C ALA A 21 -18.45 6.32 10.24
N ARG A 22 -17.81 7.33 9.63
CA ARG A 22 -17.64 8.64 10.22
C ARG A 22 -18.95 9.43 10.21
N ALA A 23 -19.62 9.56 9.06
CA ALA A 23 -20.89 10.27 8.92
C ALA A 23 -21.95 9.73 9.90
N ASP A 24 -22.04 8.40 10.05
CA ASP A 24 -22.94 7.75 11.01
C ASP A 24 -22.63 8.12 12.47
N ARG A 25 -21.36 8.41 12.78
CA ARG A 25 -20.90 8.76 14.13
C ARG A 25 -21.00 10.25 14.43
N SER A 26 -20.66 11.11 13.46
CA SER A 26 -20.62 12.57 13.64
C SER A 26 -21.93 13.26 13.26
N GLY A 27 -22.77 12.64 12.44
CA GLY A 27 -23.94 13.26 11.83
C GLY A 27 -23.60 14.25 10.70
N GLU A 28 -22.32 14.32 10.30
CA GLU A 28 -21.86 15.15 9.18
C GLU A 28 -22.37 14.59 7.84
N PRO A 29 -22.58 15.44 6.81
CA PRO A 29 -22.78 14.98 5.44
C PRO A 29 -21.67 14.05 4.97
N ILE A 30 -22.00 13.09 4.10
CA ILE A 30 -21.03 12.09 3.63
C ILE A 30 -19.84 12.73 2.90
N GLU A 31 -20.07 13.85 2.23
CA GLU A 31 -19.03 14.63 1.54
C GLU A 31 -18.03 15.24 2.53
N GLU A 32 -18.50 15.85 3.62
CA GLU A 32 -17.65 16.41 4.68
C GLU A 32 -16.89 15.30 5.42
N ALA A 33 -17.56 14.18 5.69
CA ALA A 33 -16.93 13.01 6.27
C ALA A 33 -15.86 12.41 5.36
N MET A 34 -16.10 12.38 4.04
CA MET A 34 -15.13 11.93 3.03
C MET A 34 -13.93 12.86 2.96
N GLU A 35 -14.15 14.18 2.95
CA GLU A 35 -13.06 15.17 2.98
C GLU A 35 -12.19 14.99 4.23
N ALA A 36 -12.81 14.83 5.40
CA ALA A 36 -12.10 14.58 6.64
C ALA A 36 -11.27 13.28 6.58
N VAL A 37 -11.81 12.21 5.96
CA VAL A 37 -11.07 10.95 5.74
C VAL A 37 -9.87 11.17 4.83
N LEU A 38 -10.05 11.84 3.68
CA LEU A 38 -8.98 12.11 2.71
C LEU A 38 -7.87 12.99 3.29
N ASN A 39 -8.17 13.83 4.28
CA ASN A 39 -7.20 14.66 4.97
C ASN A 39 -6.33 13.90 5.98
N THR A 40 -6.69 12.65 6.34
CA THR A 40 -5.84 11.80 7.17
C THR A 40 -4.68 11.19 6.37
N GLU A 41 -3.58 10.85 7.03
CA GLU A 41 -2.44 10.19 6.36
C GLU A 41 -2.83 8.87 5.69
N ALA A 42 -3.67 8.06 6.34
CA ALA A 42 -4.20 6.84 5.74
C ALA A 42 -5.10 7.13 4.53
N GLY A 43 -5.93 8.18 4.60
CA GLY A 43 -6.77 8.62 3.48
C GLY A 43 -5.97 9.11 2.28
N LYS A 44 -4.86 9.82 2.51
CA LYS A 44 -3.94 10.23 1.45
C LYS A 44 -3.30 9.03 0.74
N GLN A 45 -2.82 8.04 1.50
CA GLN A 45 -2.27 6.81 0.94
C GLN A 45 -3.31 6.04 0.12
N LEU A 46 -4.54 5.92 0.62
CA LEU A 46 -5.63 5.28 -0.13
C LEU A 46 -5.98 6.07 -1.39
N ARG A 47 -5.94 7.40 -1.33
CA ARG A 47 -6.14 8.25 -2.51
C ARG A 47 -5.04 8.05 -3.55
N GLU A 48 -3.78 7.94 -3.14
CA GLU A 48 -2.66 7.64 -4.03
C GLU A 48 -2.81 6.27 -4.70
N LEU A 49 -3.27 5.25 -3.96
CA LEU A 49 -3.59 3.94 -4.53
C LEU A 49 -4.75 3.99 -5.52
N ARG A 50 -5.73 4.87 -5.30
CA ARG A 50 -6.88 5.06 -6.20
C ARG A 50 -6.52 5.81 -7.47
N ASP A 51 -5.78 6.92 -7.34
CA ASP A 51 -5.49 7.86 -8.42
C ASP A 51 -4.15 7.54 -9.13
N GLY A 52 -3.37 6.60 -8.60
CA GLY A 52 -2.03 6.25 -9.07
C GLY A 52 -2.01 5.41 -10.36
N PRO A 53 -0.83 5.28 -11.00
CA PRO A 53 -0.69 4.61 -12.30
C PRO A 53 -0.98 3.11 -12.27
N HIS A 54 -1.02 2.51 -11.08
CA HIS A 54 -1.38 1.10 -10.85
C HIS A 54 -2.86 0.92 -10.46
N GLY A 55 -3.68 1.97 -10.55
CA GLY A 55 -5.09 1.93 -10.13
C GLY A 55 -5.97 1.01 -10.98
N GLU A 56 -5.65 0.87 -12.27
CA GLU A 56 -6.31 -0.06 -13.20
C GLU A 56 -5.70 -1.46 -13.17
N GLU A 57 -4.55 -1.64 -12.51
CA GLU A 57 -3.88 -2.92 -12.40
C GLU A 57 -4.71 -3.85 -11.50
N SER A 58 -4.85 -5.11 -11.95
CA SER A 58 -5.50 -6.12 -11.14
C SER A 58 -4.71 -6.34 -9.84
N VAL A 59 -5.40 -6.70 -8.78
CA VAL A 59 -4.76 -7.00 -7.49
C VAL A 59 -3.74 -8.14 -7.62
N GLU A 60 -3.93 -9.04 -8.58
CA GLU A 60 -3.03 -10.16 -8.85
C GLU A 60 -1.71 -9.70 -9.49
N GLU A 61 -1.76 -8.83 -10.50
CA GLU A 61 -0.58 -8.26 -11.15
C GLU A 61 0.25 -7.41 -10.18
N SER A 62 -0.43 -6.55 -9.40
CA SER A 62 0.24 -5.73 -8.38
C SER A 62 0.95 -6.59 -7.32
N GLN A 63 0.34 -7.71 -6.90
CA GLN A 63 0.96 -8.65 -5.97
C GLN A 63 2.20 -9.33 -6.56
N VAL A 64 2.16 -9.69 -7.85
CA VAL A 64 3.29 -10.29 -8.56
C VAL A 64 4.44 -9.29 -8.69
N GLU A 65 4.16 -8.03 -9.05
CA GLU A 65 5.19 -6.98 -9.14
C GLU A 65 5.84 -6.74 -7.77
N MET A 66 5.04 -6.62 -6.71
CA MET A 66 5.53 -6.46 -5.34
C MET A 66 6.39 -7.66 -4.90
N ALA A 67 5.99 -8.89 -5.24
CA ALA A 67 6.78 -10.09 -4.95
C ALA A 67 8.11 -10.10 -5.69
N ARG A 68 8.11 -9.68 -6.97
CA ARG A 68 9.32 -9.54 -7.78
C ARG A 68 10.27 -8.47 -7.23
N GLY A 69 9.73 -7.32 -6.80
CA GLY A 69 10.50 -6.27 -6.14
C GLY A 69 11.21 -6.78 -4.88
N ARG A 70 10.47 -7.46 -3.99
CA ARG A 70 11.06 -8.09 -2.79
C ARG A 70 12.12 -9.14 -3.13
N ALA A 71 11.91 -9.95 -4.16
CA ALA A 71 12.90 -10.95 -4.57
C ALA A 71 14.20 -10.29 -5.05
N LYS A 72 14.10 -9.18 -5.81
CA LYS A 72 15.25 -8.41 -6.27
C LYS A 72 16.03 -7.78 -5.11
N GLU A 73 15.34 -7.16 -4.16
CA GLU A 73 15.96 -6.58 -2.95
C GLU A 73 16.74 -7.64 -2.16
N ARG A 74 16.19 -8.85 -2.02
CA ARG A 74 16.90 -9.97 -1.36
C ARG A 74 18.16 -10.40 -2.10
N VAL A 75 18.15 -10.39 -3.43
CA VAL A 75 19.35 -10.71 -4.23
C VAL A 75 20.41 -9.63 -4.07
N GLU A 76 20.01 -8.36 -4.06
CA GLU A 76 20.92 -7.24 -3.83
C GLU A 76 21.54 -7.27 -2.42
N ASP A 77 20.73 -7.54 -1.38
CA ASP A 77 21.22 -7.71 0.00
C ASP A 77 22.19 -8.89 0.13
N LEU A 78 21.89 -10.04 -0.48
CA LEU A 78 22.81 -11.18 -0.51
C LEU A 78 24.12 -10.83 -1.24
N GLY A 79 24.05 -10.08 -2.34
CA GLY A 79 25.23 -9.61 -3.06
C GLY A 79 26.10 -8.69 -2.21
N LYS A 80 25.50 -7.80 -1.41
CA LYS A 80 26.23 -6.94 -0.46
C LYS A 80 26.94 -7.76 0.61
N ARG A 81 26.23 -8.70 1.24
CA ARG A 81 26.79 -9.58 2.29
C ARG A 81 27.90 -10.51 1.80
N LEU A 82 27.86 -10.92 0.54
CA LEU A 82 28.90 -11.75 -0.07
C LEU A 82 30.10 -10.91 -0.58
N GLY A 83 29.91 -9.61 -0.79
CA GLY A 83 30.96 -8.66 -1.13
C GLY A 83 31.70 -8.09 0.08
N GLU A 84 31.10 -8.15 1.27
CA GLU A 84 31.77 -7.87 2.55
C GLU A 84 32.62 -9.10 2.93
N ALA A 85 33.95 -8.95 2.91
CA ALA A 85 34.85 -9.98 3.43
C ALA A 85 34.51 -10.25 4.90
N PRO A 86 34.49 -11.52 5.36
CA PRO A 86 34.19 -11.81 6.76
C PRO A 86 35.28 -11.17 7.64
N GLU A 87 34.88 -10.20 8.47
CA GLU A 87 35.73 -9.72 9.56
C GLU A 87 36.05 -10.94 10.43
N SER A 88 37.30 -11.38 10.34
CA SER A 88 37.78 -12.52 11.11
C SER A 88 37.77 -12.11 12.58
N PRO A 89 37.05 -12.81 13.47
CA PRO A 89 37.04 -12.45 14.88
C PRO A 89 38.44 -12.67 15.44
N THR A 90 39.16 -11.57 15.67
CA THR A 90 40.46 -11.61 16.34
C THR A 90 40.19 -11.71 17.83
N HIS A 91 40.03 -12.92 18.34
CA HIS A 91 40.17 -13.18 19.77
C HIS A 91 41.65 -13.33 20.09
N GLY A 92 42.21 -12.31 20.75
CA GLY A 92 43.50 -12.32 21.43
C GLY A 92 43.31 -12.00 22.90
#